data_AF-A0A7L2Y9H6-F1
#
_entry.id   AF-A0A7L2Y9H6-F1
#
_cell.length_a   1.000
_cell.length_b   1.000
_cell.length_c   1.000
_cell.angle_alpha   90.00
_cell.angle_beta   90.00
_cell.angle_gamma   90.00
#
_symmetry.space_group_name_H-M   'P 1'
#
loop_
_entity.id
_entity.type
_entity.pdbx_description
1 polymer ?
#
loop_
_entity_poly.entity_id
_entity_poly.type
_entity_poly.pdbx_seq_one_letter_code
_entity_poly.pdbx_strand_id
1 'polypeptide(L)'
;MCGGCVGTEYPERGTTCLEGGSFLLNFVGCAQCGRRDFVLLSNRAAGLHGGEEIVTYDHLCKNCHHLIARHEYTFSVVDDYQ
;
A
#
# COMPACT_ATOMS: atom_id res chain seq x y z
N MET A 1 0.15 -9.49 -0.71
CA MET A 1 1.40 -8.74 -0.40
C MET A 1 2.57 -9.73 -0.48
N CYS A 2 3.83 -9.35 -0.40
CA CYS A 2 4.91 -10.35 -0.28
C CYS A 2 4.94 -10.88 1.16
N GLY A 3 4.48 -12.12 1.38
CA GLY A 3 4.37 -12.73 2.72
C GLY A 3 5.69 -12.86 3.49
N GLY A 4 6.84 -12.78 2.82
CA GLY A 4 8.15 -12.70 3.49
C GLY A 4 8.59 -11.28 3.88
N CYS A 5 7.95 -10.25 3.29
CA CYS A 5 8.32 -8.86 3.53
C CYS A 5 7.49 -8.17 4.62
N VAL A 6 6.29 -8.69 4.88
CA VAL A 6 5.33 -8.14 5.85
C VAL A 6 5.07 -9.13 6.97
N GLY A 7 4.69 -8.64 8.16
CA GLY A 7 4.31 -9.49 9.29
C GLY A 7 2.98 -10.21 9.05
N THR A 8 2.02 -9.53 8.45
CA THR A 8 0.71 -10.08 8.09
C THR A 8 0.25 -9.50 6.76
N GLU A 9 -0.29 -10.35 5.88
CA GLU A 9 -0.91 -9.89 4.64
C GLU A 9 -2.28 -9.27 4.92
N TYR A 10 -2.55 -8.10 4.32
CA TYR A 10 -3.81 -7.37 4.51
C TYR A 10 -4.18 -7.17 6.00
N PRO A 11 -3.30 -6.55 6.81
CA PRO A 11 -3.56 -6.38 8.24
C PRO A 11 -4.76 -5.46 8.45
N GLU A 12 -5.62 -5.78 9.43
CA GLU A 12 -6.67 -4.87 9.86
C GLU A 12 -6.06 -3.58 10.46
N ARG A 13 -6.66 -2.43 10.12
CA ARG A 13 -6.24 -1.11 10.63
C ARG A 13 -7.41 -0.31 11.21
N GLY A 14 -8.45 -1.00 11.69
CA GLY A 14 -9.69 -0.38 12.12
C GLY A 14 -10.29 0.46 10.99
N THR A 15 -10.57 1.73 11.24
CA THR A 15 -11.15 2.69 10.28
C THR A 15 -10.11 3.45 9.44
N THR A 16 -8.83 3.09 9.52
CA THR A 16 -7.76 3.83 8.83
C THR A 16 -7.62 3.42 7.36
N CYS A 17 -8.12 4.28 6.47
CA CYS A 17 -7.95 4.22 5.02
C CYS A 17 -7.11 5.42 4.57
N LEU A 18 -5.96 5.15 3.93
CA LEU A 18 -5.02 6.19 3.50
C LEU A 18 -4.72 6.03 2.01
N GLU A 19 -4.76 7.14 1.27
CA GLU A 19 -4.39 7.22 -0.15
C GLU A 19 -2.87 7.20 -0.39
N GLY A 20 -2.06 7.19 0.67
CA GLY A 20 -0.60 7.26 0.58
C GLY A 20 0.11 6.81 1.86
N GLY A 21 1.44 6.78 1.76
CA GLY A 21 2.33 6.40 2.87
C GLY A 21 2.75 4.93 2.82
N SER A 22 3.25 4.41 3.93
CA SER A 22 3.63 3.00 4.08
C SER A 22 3.45 2.57 5.52
N PHE A 23 2.84 1.40 5.73
CA PHE A 23 2.60 0.88 7.07
C PHE A 23 3.84 0.19 7.65
N LEU A 24 4.82 0.99 8.08
CA LEU A 24 6.14 0.50 8.51
C LEU A 24 6.10 -0.43 9.73
N LEU A 25 5.06 -0.34 10.58
CA LEU A 25 4.88 -1.27 11.69
C LEU A 25 4.67 -2.72 11.21
N ASN A 26 4.06 -2.92 10.04
CA ASN A 26 3.88 -4.25 9.45
C ASN A 26 5.06 -4.67 8.54
N PHE A 27 6.03 -3.79 8.29
CA PHE A 27 7.18 -4.10 7.44
C PHE A 27 8.33 -4.72 8.26
N VAL A 28 8.55 -6.03 8.05
CA VAL A 28 9.56 -6.80 8.80
C VAL A 28 10.94 -6.80 8.12
N GLY A 29 11.01 -6.41 6.84
CA GLY A 29 12.24 -6.34 6.05
C GLY A 29 12.08 -7.02 4.69
N CYS A 30 12.90 -6.70 3.69
CA CYS A 30 12.76 -7.30 2.37
C CYS A 30 13.26 -8.75 2.36
N ALA A 31 12.38 -9.72 2.07
CA ALA A 31 12.76 -11.14 1.98
C ALA A 31 13.75 -11.45 0.85
N GLN A 32 13.81 -10.61 -0.19
CA GLN A 32 14.68 -10.85 -1.34
C GLN A 32 16.14 -10.42 -1.08
N CYS A 33 16.37 -9.31 -0.38
CA CYS A 33 17.74 -8.80 -0.13
C CYS A 33 18.14 -8.78 1.35
N GLY A 34 17.23 -9.18 2.25
CA GLY A 34 17.45 -9.22 3.70
C GLY A 34 17.50 -7.85 4.39
N ARG A 35 17.39 -6.73 3.66
CA ARG A 35 17.49 -5.39 4.23
C ARG A 35 16.14 -4.86 4.71
N ARG A 36 16.12 -4.28 5.91
CA ARG A 36 14.99 -3.53 6.47
C ARG A 36 15.31 -2.05 6.43
N ASP A 37 15.00 -1.44 5.29
CA ASP A 37 15.32 -0.06 4.95
C ASP A 37 14.06 0.62 4.38
N PHE A 38 14.19 1.81 3.79
CA PHE A 38 13.07 2.54 3.20
C PHE A 38 12.29 1.74 2.14
N VAL A 39 10.97 1.96 2.15
CA VAL A 39 10.04 1.49 1.13
C VAL A 39 9.76 2.66 0.18
N LEU A 40 9.95 2.43 -1.11
CA LEU A 40 9.64 3.37 -2.17
C LEU A 40 8.19 3.23 -2.61
N LEU A 41 7.57 4.35 -2.99
CA LEU A 41 6.30 4.37 -3.69
C LEU A 41 6.55 4.57 -5.19
N SER A 42 5.93 3.75 -6.03
CA SER A 42 6.06 3.83 -7.48
C SER A 42 4.73 3.56 -8.18
N ASN A 43 4.65 3.82 -9.49
CA ASN A 43 3.48 3.55 -10.32
C ASN A 43 2.17 4.12 -9.76
N ARG A 44 2.22 5.31 -9.15
CA ARG A 44 1.01 5.93 -8.60
C ARG A 44 0.07 6.35 -9.72
N ALA A 45 -1.17 5.90 -9.66
CA ALA A 45 -2.27 6.34 -10.50
C ALA A 45 -3.44 6.80 -9.62
N ALA A 46 -4.13 7.84 -10.06
CA ALA A 46 -5.35 8.35 -9.42
C ALA A 46 -6.37 8.65 -10.51
N GLY A 47 -7.64 8.30 -10.28
CA GLY A 47 -8.69 8.48 -11.27
C GLY A 47 -10.09 8.30 -10.70
N LEU A 48 -11.07 8.81 -11.45
CA LEU A 48 -12.48 8.65 -11.16
C LEU A 48 -13.05 7.47 -11.96
N HIS A 49 -13.64 6.49 -11.27
CA HIS A 49 -14.23 5.30 -11.85
C HIS A 49 -15.66 5.14 -11.32
N GLY A 50 -16.66 5.38 -12.18
CA GLY A 50 -18.06 5.19 -11.79
C GLY A 50 -18.55 6.11 -10.66
N GLY A 51 -17.90 7.26 -10.45
CA GLY A 51 -18.21 8.18 -9.34
C GLY A 51 -17.34 7.97 -8.10
N GLU A 52 -16.51 6.92 -8.07
CA GLU A 52 -15.56 6.64 -7.00
C GLU A 52 -14.17 7.19 -7.36
N GLU A 53 -13.48 7.77 -6.39
CA GLU A 53 -12.07 8.12 -6.50
C GLU A 53 -11.22 6.90 -6.11
N ILE A 54 -10.34 6.48 -7.02
CA ILE A 54 -9.45 5.34 -6.81
C ILE A 54 -8.01 5.82 -6.93
N VAL A 55 -7.19 5.48 -5.93
CA VAL A 55 -5.75 5.71 -5.90
C VAL A 55 -5.03 4.37 -5.76
N THR A 56 -4.13 4.06 -6.69
CA THR A 56 -3.29 2.86 -6.66
C THR A 56 -1.82 3.21 -6.71
N TYR A 57 -0.97 2.41 -6.07
CA TYR A 57 0.49 2.51 -6.18
C TYR A 57 1.19 1.24 -5.69
N ASP A 58 2.47 1.10 -6.03
CA ASP A 58 3.32 -0.02 -5.63
C ASP A 58 4.28 0.37 -4.50
N HIS A 59 4.47 -0.54 -3.55
CA HIS A 59 5.54 -0.47 -2.55
C HIS A 59 6.75 -1.29 -3.02
N LEU A 60 7.88 -0.63 -3.23
CA LEU A 60 9.12 -1.28 -3.69
C LEU A 60 10.21 -1.21 -2.60
N CYS A 61 11.01 -2.26 -2.47
CA CYS A 61 12.21 -2.20 -1.64
C CYS A 61 13.22 -1.21 -2.22
N LYS A 62 13.69 -0.23 -1.45
CA LYS A 62 14.71 0.75 -1.92
C LYS A 62 16.00 0.10 -2.43
N ASN A 63 16.35 -1.07 -1.90
CA ASN A 63 17.63 -1.71 -2.14
C ASN A 63 17.66 -2.60 -3.39
N CYS A 64 16.58 -3.35 -3.66
CA CYS A 64 16.54 -4.32 -4.76
C CYS A 64 15.33 -4.15 -5.70
N HIS A 65 14.49 -3.14 -5.46
CA HIS A 65 13.25 -2.87 -6.20
C HIS A 65 12.25 -4.03 -6.21
N HIS A 66 12.38 -4.98 -5.28
CA HIS A 66 11.39 -6.02 -5.03
C HIS A 66 10.03 -5.39 -4.72
N LEU A 67 8.98 -5.83 -5.43
CA LEU A 67 7.59 -5.47 -5.15
C LEU A 67 7.13 -6.08 -3.83
N ILE A 68 7.05 -5.24 -2.78
CA ILE A 68 6.62 -5.64 -1.45
C ILE A 68 5.10 -5.76 -1.38
N ALA A 69 4.36 -4.80 -1.94
CA ALA A 69 2.91 -4.79 -1.91
C ALA A 69 2.35 -3.88 -3.01
N ARG A 70 1.10 -4.13 -3.40
CA ARG A 70 0.27 -3.20 -4.18
C ARG A 70 -0.73 -2.56 -3.23
N HIS A 71 -0.91 -1.26 -3.37
CA HIS A 71 -1.84 -0.47 -2.59
C HIS A 71 -2.99 -0.02 -3.48
N GLU A 72 -4.19 -0.10 -2.92
CA GLU A 72 -5.40 0.46 -3.47
C GLU A 72 -6.14 1.19 -2.36
N TYR A 73 -6.61 2.39 -2.68
CA TYR A 73 -7.49 3.21 -1.87
C TYR A 73 -8.67 3.59 -2.75
N THR A 74 -9.87 3.38 -2.22
CA THR A 74 -11.12 3.74 -2.90
C THR A 74 -11.92 4.62 -1.95
N PHE A 75 -12.42 5.73 -2.48
CA PHE A 75 -13.29 6.67 -1.80
C PHE A 75 -14.54 6.88 -2.62
N SER A 76 -15.69 6.78 -1.97
CA SER A 76 -16.99 7.01 -2.61
C SER A 76 -17.88 7.82 -1.69
N VAL A 77 -18.84 8.53 -2.31
CA VAL A 77 -19.89 9.26 -1.60
C VAL A 77 -21.21 8.65 -2.02
N VAL A 78 -21.98 8.16 -1.05
CA VAL A 78 -23.30 7.58 -1.28
C VAL A 78 -24.30 8.37 -0.46
N ASP A 79 -25.28 8.97 -1.15
CA ASP A 79 -26.20 9.95 -0.58
C ASP A 79 -25.43 11.10 0.10
N ASP A 80 -25.55 11.23 1.42
CA ASP A 80 -24.88 12.24 2.25
C ASP A 80 -23.72 11.66 3.10
N TYR A 81 -23.28 10.44 2.79
CA TYR A 81 -22.23 9.73 3.55
C TYR A 81 -20.98 9.47 2.71
N GLN A 82 -19.84 9.44 3.41
CA GLN A 82 -18.50 9.07 2.89
C GLN A 82 -18.10 7.70 3.44
#